data_AF-A0A9D6EP64-F1
#
_entry.id   AF-A0A9D6EP64-F1
#
_cell.length_a   1.000
_cell.length_b   1.000
_cell.length_c   1.000
_cell.angle_alpha   90.00
_cell.angle_beta   90.00
_cell.angle_gamma   90.00
#
_symmetry.space_group_name_H-M   'P 1'
#
loop_
_entity.id
_entity.type
_entity.pdbx_description
1 polymer ?
#
loop_
_entity_poly.entity_id
_entity_poly.type
_entity_poly.pdbx_seq_one_letter_code
_entity_poly.pdbx_strand_id
1 'polypeptide(L)'
;SRVKYIPDVPTAEEQGVMKGVRVQWWASVAFPSATPDPIVKKWESAVAEMVKDPAFLAGAERISMNIDFLPAAEMRAFVEKEVEGYTDMAGKIGIRR
;
A
#
# COMPACT_ATOMS: atom_id res chain seq x y z
N SER A 1 -3.64 7.56 -6.95
CA SER A 1 -3.13 8.95 -6.93
C SER A 1 -2.29 9.17 -8.18
N ARG A 2 -2.10 10.43 -8.61
CA ARG A 2 -1.20 10.75 -9.73
C ARG A 2 0.25 10.49 -9.32
N VAL A 3 1.08 10.06 -10.26
CA VAL A 3 2.51 9.84 -10.05
C VAL A 3 3.23 11.18 -10.11
N LYS A 4 4.00 11.54 -9.08
CA LYS A 4 4.66 12.85 -8.95
C LYS A 4 5.53 13.22 -10.16
N TYR A 5 6.17 12.24 -10.78
CA TYR A 5 7.08 12.44 -11.92
C TYR A 5 6.37 12.68 -13.26
N ILE A 6 5.07 12.39 -13.36
CA ILE A 6 4.25 12.56 -14.57
C ILE A 6 2.86 13.12 -14.19
N PRO A 7 2.80 14.32 -13.59
CA PRO A 7 1.58 14.84 -12.99
C PRO A 7 0.46 15.08 -14.01
N ASP A 8 0.78 15.29 -15.28
CA ASP A 8 -0.20 15.57 -16.32
C ASP A 8 -0.96 14.33 -16.81
N VAL A 9 -0.42 13.13 -16.56
CA VAL A 9 -1.04 11.88 -17.01
C VAL A 9 -2.25 11.56 -16.13
N PRO A 10 -3.47 11.50 -16.69
CA PRO A 10 -4.66 11.16 -15.93
C PRO A 10 -4.63 9.69 -15.49
N THR A 11 -5.23 9.43 -14.34
CA THR A 11 -5.45 8.08 -13.81
C THR A 11 -6.57 7.37 -14.55
N ALA A 12 -6.58 6.04 -14.52
CA ALA A 12 -7.66 5.23 -15.10
C ALA A 12 -9.05 5.55 -14.49
N GLU A 13 -9.07 6.02 -13.24
CA GLU A 13 -10.27 6.49 -12.55
C GLU A 13 -10.77 7.82 -13.14
N GLU A 14 -9.89 8.80 -13.34
CA GLU A 14 -10.22 10.09 -13.99
C GLU A 14 -10.69 9.91 -15.45
N GLN A 15 -10.23 8.85 -16.11
CA GLN A 15 -10.67 8.50 -17.48
C GLN A 15 -11.94 7.64 -17.50
N GLY A 16 -12.48 7.24 -16.34
CA GLY A 16 -13.69 6.42 -16.25
C GLY A 16 -13.53 4.96 -16.72
N VAL A 17 -12.30 4.51 -16.94
CA VAL A 17 -11.98 3.16 -17.45
C VAL A 17 -12.00 2.12 -16.32
N MET A 18 -11.64 2.51 -15.10
CA MET A 18 -11.58 1.63 -13.92
C MET A 18 -12.23 2.31 -12.72
N LYS A 19 -13.56 2.13 -12.57
CA LYS A 19 -14.29 2.65 -11.40
C LYS A 19 -14.13 1.71 -10.22
N GLY A 20 -13.63 2.24 -9.10
CA GLY A 20 -13.46 1.48 -7.86
C GLY A 20 -12.26 0.53 -7.84
N VAL A 21 -11.45 0.51 -8.90
CA VAL A 21 -10.26 -0.33 -9.00
C VAL A 21 -9.04 0.57 -9.05
N ARG A 22 -8.29 0.59 -7.94
CA ARG A 22 -7.00 1.28 -7.85
C ARG A 22 -5.91 0.24 -7.81
N VAL A 23 -5.31 -0.05 -8.96
CA VAL A 23 -4.12 -0.92 -9.02
C VAL A 23 -2.91 -0.07 -8.70
N GLN A 24 -2.49 -0.09 -7.45
CA GLN A 24 -1.25 0.52 -7.00
C GLN A 24 -0.43 -0.54 -6.28
N TRP A 25 0.83 -0.69 -6.68
CA TRP A 25 1.74 -1.57 -5.98
C TRP A 25 2.11 -0.96 -4.63
N TRP A 26 2.06 -1.78 -3.58
CA TRP A 26 2.40 -1.40 -2.21
C TRP A 26 3.22 -2.51 -1.55
N ALA A 27 3.95 -2.15 -0.50
CA ALA A 27 4.71 -3.07 0.33
C ALA A 27 4.42 -2.79 1.80
N SER A 28 4.48 -3.84 2.64
CA SER A 28 4.28 -3.72 4.07
C SER A 28 5.16 -4.70 4.85
N VAL A 29 5.26 -4.46 6.16
CA VAL A 29 5.87 -5.38 7.11
C VAL A 29 4.75 -6.17 7.79
N ALA A 30 4.81 -7.50 7.69
CA ALA A 30 3.83 -8.40 8.29
C ALA A 30 4.49 -9.34 9.30
N PHE A 31 3.73 -9.74 10.32
CA PHE A 31 4.15 -10.66 11.36
C PHE A 31 3.19 -11.85 11.43
N PRO A 32 3.63 -13.02 11.93
CA PRO A 32 2.72 -14.13 12.25
C PRO A 32 1.57 -13.68 13.15
N SER A 33 0.38 -14.27 12.97
CA SER A 33 -0.82 -13.88 13.73
C SER A 33 -0.69 -14.02 15.24
N ALA A 34 0.18 -14.92 15.72
CA ALA A 34 0.45 -15.14 17.14
C ALA A 34 1.52 -14.20 17.73
N THR A 35 2.02 -13.23 16.95
CA THR A 35 3.06 -12.30 17.43
C THR A 35 2.48 -11.36 18.48
N PRO A 36 3.10 -11.24 19.68
CA PRO A 36 2.62 -10.33 20.72
C PRO A 36 2.58 -8.86 20.28
N ASP A 37 1.52 -8.15 20.68
CA ASP A 37 1.30 -6.72 20.39
C ASP A 37 2.50 -5.81 20.71
N PRO A 38 3.26 -6.01 21.82
CA PRO A 38 4.41 -5.16 22.10
C PRO A 38 5.51 -5.24 21.04
N ILE A 39 5.68 -6.39 20.37
CA ILE A 39 6.65 -6.56 19.28
C ILE A 39 6.16 -5.81 18.04
N VAL A 40 4.88 -5.98 17.69
CA VAL A 40 4.27 -5.27 16.55
C VAL A 40 4.38 -3.76 16.74
N LYS A 41 4.04 -3.26 17.94
CA LYS A 41 4.12 -1.84 18.27
C LYS A 41 5.54 -1.28 18.20
N LYS A 42 6.54 -2.06 18.64
CA LYS A 42 7.95 -1.68 18.54
C LYS A 42 8.37 -1.50 17.07
N TRP A 43 7.94 -2.41 16.20
CA TRP A 43 8.19 -2.31 14.76
C TRP A 43 7.45 -1.15 14.11
N GLU A 44 6.17 -0.93 14.45
CA GLU A 44 5.43 0.23 13.97
C GLU A 44 6.16 1.53 14.30
N SER A 45 6.63 1.68 15.55
CA SER A 45 7.39 2.86 15.97
C SER A 45 8.72 2.99 15.20
N ALA A 46 9.45 1.88 15.01
CA ALA A 46 10.70 1.89 14.26
C ALA A 46 10.51 2.28 12.78
N VAL A 47 9.45 1.78 12.14
CA VAL A 47 9.11 2.14 10.76
C VAL A 47 8.67 3.61 10.68
N ALA A 48 7.88 4.08 11.63
CA ALA A 48 7.46 5.48 11.69
C ALA A 48 8.63 6.46 11.82
N GLU A 49 9.72 6.07 12.50
CA GLU A 49 10.96 6.85 12.53
C GLU A 49 11.78 6.70 11.24
N MET A 50 11.88 5.48 10.69
CA MET A 50 12.60 5.21 9.44
C MET A 50 12.07 6.04 8.26
N VAL A 51 10.75 6.20 8.13
CA VAL A 51 10.15 6.98 7.04
C VAL A 51 10.41 8.49 7.16
N LYS A 52 10.99 8.96 8.27
CA LYS A 52 11.45 10.34 8.47
C LYS A 52 12.94 10.49 8.17
N ASP A 53 13.68 9.40 7.98
CA ASP A 53 15.12 9.43 7.71
C ASP A 53 15.38 9.93 6.27
N PRO A 54 16.13 11.05 6.09
CA PRO A 54 16.45 11.56 4.78
C PRO A 54 17.20 10.57 3.87
N ALA A 55 18.08 9.73 4.44
CA ALA A 55 18.82 8.73 3.68
C ALA A 55 17.89 7.63 3.15
N PHE A 56 16.90 7.22 3.96
CA PHE A 56 15.86 6.28 3.52
C PHE A 56 15.00 6.88 2.40
N LEU A 57 14.54 8.13 2.59
CA LEU A 57 13.72 8.83 1.60
C LEU A 57 14.47 9.05 0.27
N ALA A 58 15.75 9.42 0.31
CA ALA A 58 16.59 9.55 -0.88
C ALA A 58 16.76 8.20 -1.60
N GLY A 59 16.92 7.10 -0.84
CA GLY A 59 16.98 5.75 -1.38
C GLY A 59 15.68 5.35 -2.08
N ALA A 60 14.54 5.65 -1.47
CA ALA A 60 13.21 5.38 -2.04
C ALA A 60 12.95 6.21 -3.31
N GLU A 61 13.32 7.49 -3.31
CA GLU A 61 13.19 8.37 -4.47
C GLU A 61 14.02 7.86 -5.67
N ARG A 62 15.24 7.37 -5.42
CA ARG A 62 16.12 6.80 -6.46
C ARG A 62 15.50 5.61 -7.18
N ILE A 63 14.61 4.86 -6.52
CA ILE A 63 13.87 3.74 -7.12
C ILE A 63 12.43 4.11 -7.47
N SER A 64 12.11 5.41 -7.45
CA SER A 64 10.77 5.96 -7.74
C SER A 64 9.66 5.38 -6.86
N MET A 65 10.00 5.01 -5.63
CA MET A 65 9.05 4.48 -4.65
C MET A 65 8.49 5.64 -3.81
N ASN A 66 7.17 5.82 -3.85
CA ASN A 66 6.49 6.76 -2.97
C ASN A 66 6.35 6.11 -1.59
N ILE A 67 6.83 6.80 -0.55
CA ILE A 67 6.70 6.36 0.83
C ILE A 67 5.43 6.99 1.42
N ASP A 68 4.41 6.16 1.62
CA ASP A 68 3.21 6.48 2.38
C ASP A 68 3.15 5.52 3.58
N PHE A 69 3.32 6.04 4.79
CA PHE A 69 3.28 5.23 6.01
C PHE A 69 1.85 5.08 6.52
N LEU A 70 1.49 3.84 6.88
CA LEU A 70 0.26 3.53 7.62
C LEU A 70 0.62 2.83 8.93
N PRO A 71 0.01 3.23 10.08
CA PRO A 71 0.07 2.46 11.32
C PRO A 71 -0.48 1.04 11.14
N ALA A 72 -0.12 0.11 12.03
CA ALA A 72 -0.43 -1.31 11.84
C ALA A 72 -1.95 -1.59 11.70
N ALA A 73 -2.78 -0.89 12.47
CA ALA A 73 -4.24 -1.03 12.39
C ALA A 73 -4.81 -0.56 11.04
N GLU A 74 -4.32 0.57 10.53
CA GLU A 74 -4.75 1.12 9.23
C GLU A 74 -4.24 0.26 8.07
N MET A 75 -2.99 -0.21 8.16
CA MET A 75 -2.43 -1.14 7.18
C MET A 75 -3.24 -2.44 7.14
N ARG A 76 -3.64 -2.98 8.29
CA ARG A 76 -4.50 -4.17 8.34
C ARG A 76 -5.82 -3.94 7.63
N ALA A 77 -6.52 -2.85 7.95
CA ALA A 77 -7.79 -2.51 7.30
C ALA A 77 -7.64 -2.31 5.78
N PHE A 78 -6.52 -1.71 5.35
CA PHE A 78 -6.20 -1.57 3.94
C PHE A 78 -6.02 -2.93 3.24
N VAL A 79 -5.24 -3.85 3.82
CA VAL A 79 -5.06 -5.20 3.26
C VAL A 79 -6.37 -5.97 3.21
N GLU A 80 -7.20 -5.90 4.25
CA GLU A 80 -8.50 -6.58 4.28
C GLU A 80 -9.40 -6.08 3.13
N LYS A 81 -9.42 -4.76 2.89
CA LYS A 81 -10.17 -4.15 1.78
C LYS A 81 -9.62 -4.52 0.40
N GLU A 82 -8.29 -4.56 0.24
CA GLU A 82 -7.65 -4.99 -1.00
C GLU A 82 -8.02 -6.45 -1.31
N VAL A 83 -7.92 -7.34 -0.32
CA VAL A 83 -8.28 -8.76 -0.49
C VAL A 83 -9.74 -8.94 -0.89
N GLU A 84 -10.66 -8.19 -0.28
CA GLU A 84 -12.08 -8.20 -0.65
C GLU A 84 -12.27 -7.75 -2.11
N GLY A 85 -11.72 -6.60 -2.48
CA GLY A 85 -11.87 -6.03 -3.83
C GLY A 85 -11.26 -6.92 -4.93
N TYR A 86 -10.06 -7.45 -4.71
CA TYR A 86 -9.43 -8.37 -5.67
C TYR A 86 -10.12 -9.73 -5.74
N THR A 87 -10.66 -10.23 -4.62
CA THR A 87 -11.40 -11.51 -4.63
C THR A 87 -12.70 -11.38 -5.42
N ASP A 88 -13.47 -10.32 -5.20
CA ASP A 88 -14.68 -10.02 -5.97
C ASP A 88 -14.38 -9.86 -7.47
N MET A 89 -13.34 -9.08 -7.79
CA MET A 89 -12.91 -8.91 -9.18
C MET A 89 -12.50 -10.24 -9.82
N ALA A 90 -11.65 -11.03 -9.15
CA ALA A 90 -11.14 -12.30 -9.66
C ALA A 90 -12.27 -13.31 -9.93
N GLY A 91 -13.33 -13.31 -9.12
CA GLY A 91 -14.54 -14.08 -9.37
C GLY A 91 -15.30 -13.59 -10.60
N LYS A 92 -15.50 -12.27 -10.74
CA LYS A 92 -16.21 -11.66 -11.89
C LYS A 92 -15.52 -11.90 -13.22
N ILE A 93 -14.20 -11.91 -13.26
CA ILE A 93 -13.41 -12.09 -14.49
C ILE A 93 -12.97 -13.54 -14.73
N GLY A 94 -13.42 -14.49 -13.89
CA GLY A 94 -13.20 -15.93 -14.09
C GLY A 94 -11.78 -16.43 -13.82
N ILE A 95 -10.94 -15.63 -13.15
CA ILE A 95 -9.58 -16.02 -12.74
C ILE A 95 -9.62 -16.92 -11.49
N ARG A 96 -10.63 -16.73 -10.64
CA ARG A 96 -10.87 -17.55 -9.44
C ARG A 96 -12.24 -18.22 -9.57
N ARG A 97 -12.29 -19.55 -9.42
CA ARG A 97 -13.53 -20.34 -9.36
C ARG A 97 -13.94 -20.59 -7.91
#